data_AF-A0A8S1AGW5-F1
#
_entry.id   AF-A0A8S1AGW5-F1
#
_cell.length_a   1.000
_cell.length_b   1.000
_cell.length_c   1.000
_cell.angle_alpha   90.00
_cell.angle_beta   90.00
_cell.angle_gamma   90.00
#
_symmetry.space_group_name_H-M   'P 1'
#
loop_
_entity.id
_entity.type
_entity.pdbx_description
1 polymer ?
#
loop_
_entity_poly.entity_id
_entity_poly.type
_entity_poly.pdbx_seq_one_letter_code
_entity_poly.pdbx_strand_id
1 'polypeptide(L)'
;MKIETKVEKTYGYVDYGGSVDSDCREKCTDALVFLVVPLHGKWKVPIGYFFINKVTADQKKFLLTQAIELCFEAGLVVKAVTFDGCPANIAMAKKLGCDLNPNNLKTVFKVQNNEIAIFLDPAHMIKLVRNSFEHYREFKDAEGNNIKWNHIEMLHQLQEDEKFHAANKLRSEHLFFKKNIMKVKLATQLFSRSVSIALQFCKNTLKIAQFQEIDGTANMLLLLNDLFDILDSKVHGYGLKRALNAENSQVVLSKLEMCKSVLMNLTTNLKNKQVRLIDTPRFTGFLGLCICIESAKFLFNDLIKNQRVPYISFHRIS
;
A
#
# COMPACT_ATOMS: atom_id res chain seq x y z
N MET A 1 -8.43 35.56 2.26
CA MET A 1 -7.42 34.63 2.84
C MET A 1 -6.50 35.40 3.77
N LYS A 2 -6.48 35.12 5.08
CA LYS A 2 -5.52 35.70 6.03
C LYS A 2 -4.61 34.61 6.54
N ILE A 3 -3.38 34.56 6.02
CA ILE A 3 -2.32 33.72 6.56
C ILE A 3 -1.54 34.62 7.51
N GLU A 4 -1.70 34.43 8.82
CA GLU A 4 -0.88 35.14 9.80
C GLU A 4 0.37 34.31 10.07
N THR A 5 1.52 34.90 9.76
CA THR A 5 2.83 34.31 10.06
C THR A 5 3.38 34.96 11.32
N LYS A 6 3.40 34.23 12.43
CA LYS A 6 4.05 34.66 13.67
C LYS A 6 4.95 33.52 14.13
N VAL A 7 6.25 33.63 13.81
CA VAL A 7 7.35 32.76 14.25
C VAL A 7 7.16 31.27 13.88
N GLU A 8 7.74 30.84 12.75
CA GLU A 8 7.86 29.44 12.24
C GLU A 8 6.58 28.57 12.15
N LYS A 9 5.42 29.07 12.56
CA LYS A 9 4.14 28.37 12.48
C LYS A 9 3.18 29.15 11.60
N THR A 10 2.72 28.49 10.54
CA THR A 10 1.69 29.00 9.64
C THR A 10 0.32 28.64 10.22
N TYR A 11 -0.55 29.64 10.37
CA TYR A 11 -1.91 29.43 10.87
C TYR A 11 -2.92 29.71 9.76
N GLY A 12 -3.91 28.81 9.64
CA GLY A 12 -5.05 28.93 8.72
C GLY A 12 -6.33 28.53 9.43
N TYR A 13 -7.45 28.90 8.82
CA TYR A 13 -8.78 28.52 9.28
C TYR A 13 -9.33 27.42 8.40
N VAL A 14 -10.27 26.66 8.94
CA VAL A 14 -11.00 25.65 8.17
C VAL A 14 -11.74 26.32 7.01
N ASP A 15 -11.58 25.78 5.81
CA ASP A 15 -12.18 26.26 4.58
C ASP A 15 -12.52 25.06 3.68
N TYR A 16 -13.81 24.79 3.57
CA TYR A 16 -14.38 23.71 2.75
C TYR A 16 -14.83 24.19 1.36
N GLY A 17 -14.60 25.46 1.02
CA GLY A 17 -15.13 26.09 -0.19
C GLY A 17 -16.63 26.37 -0.11
N GLY A 18 -17.08 27.44 -0.78
CA GLY A 18 -18.47 27.89 -0.82
C GLY A 18 -18.69 29.25 -0.14
N SER A 19 -19.69 29.99 -0.62
CA SER A 19 -20.12 31.29 -0.08
C SER A 19 -20.90 31.15 1.22
N VAL A 20 -20.27 30.52 2.22
CA VAL A 20 -20.77 30.53 3.60
C VAL A 20 -19.76 31.35 4.39
N ASP A 21 -20.08 32.64 4.58
CA ASP A 21 -19.44 33.47 5.60
C ASP A 21 -19.76 32.86 6.96
N SER A 22 -18.95 31.88 7.34
CA SER A 22 -19.02 31.24 8.63
C SER A 22 -18.11 32.01 9.58
N ASP A 23 -18.69 32.60 10.63
CA ASP A 23 -17.95 33.19 11.76
C ASP A 23 -17.10 32.14 12.52
N CYS A 24 -17.16 30.86 12.12
CA CYS A 24 -16.44 29.76 12.74
C CYS A 24 -14.94 29.85 12.45
N ARG A 25 -14.19 30.46 13.38
CA ARG A 25 -12.73 30.59 13.37
C ARG A 25 -12.01 29.32 13.83
N GLU A 26 -12.50 28.14 13.41
CA GLU A 26 -11.82 26.89 13.76
C GLU A 26 -10.46 26.83 13.05
N LYS A 27 -9.40 26.57 13.82
CA LYS A 27 -8.04 26.45 13.28
C LYS A 27 -7.93 25.15 12.50
N CYS A 28 -7.37 25.22 11.29
CA CYS A 28 -7.06 24.01 10.52
C CYS A 28 -5.88 23.25 11.12
N THR A 29 -5.90 21.93 11.04
CA THR A 29 -4.78 21.06 11.43
C THR A 29 -4.05 20.48 10.22
N ASP A 30 -4.77 20.31 9.11
CA ASP A 30 -4.27 19.63 7.91
C ASP A 30 -4.78 20.33 6.64
N ALA A 31 -4.14 20.02 5.51
CA ALA A 31 -4.61 20.41 4.17
C ALA A 31 -4.95 19.15 3.37
N LEU A 32 -6.21 19.03 2.94
CA LEU A 32 -6.64 17.99 2.00
C LEU A 32 -6.39 18.49 0.58
N VAL A 33 -5.67 17.72 -0.24
CA VAL A 33 -5.35 18.09 -1.63
C VAL A 33 -5.77 16.97 -2.56
N PHE A 34 -6.48 17.31 -3.63
CA PHE A 34 -6.80 16.40 -4.73
C PHE A 34 -5.84 16.65 -5.87
N LEU A 35 -5.15 15.60 -6.30
CA LEU A 35 -4.22 15.63 -7.44
C LEU A 35 -4.72 14.71 -8.54
N VAL A 36 -4.68 15.19 -9.77
CA VAL A 36 -4.90 14.39 -10.97
C VAL A 36 -3.56 13.94 -11.52
N VAL A 37 -3.48 12.64 -11.80
CA VAL A 37 -2.29 11.98 -12.35
C VAL A 37 -2.72 11.17 -13.57
N PRO A 38 -2.17 11.42 -14.76
CA PRO A 38 -2.47 10.61 -15.94
C PRO A 38 -1.82 9.23 -15.82
N LEU A 39 -2.53 8.21 -16.30
CA LEU A 39 -2.01 6.84 -16.47
C LEU A 39 -0.81 6.82 -17.44
N HIS A 40 -0.92 7.60 -18.53
CA HIS A 40 0.13 7.81 -19.52
C HIS A 40 0.51 9.29 -19.57
N GLY A 41 1.70 9.63 -19.09
CA GLY A 41 2.19 11.00 -19.03
C GLY A 41 3.09 11.23 -17.83
N LYS A 42 3.69 12.43 -17.77
CA LYS A 42 4.65 12.80 -16.71
C LYS A 42 4.20 13.96 -15.83
N TRP A 43 3.00 14.48 -16.01
CA TRP A 43 2.48 15.60 -15.21
C TRP A 43 1.73 15.10 -13.96
N LYS A 44 1.57 16.00 -12.99
CA LYS A 44 0.68 15.88 -11.82
C LYS A 44 0.13 17.28 -11.58
N VAL A 45 -1.19 17.43 -11.48
CA VAL A 45 -1.82 18.75 -11.30
C VAL A 45 -2.73 18.72 -10.07
N PRO A 46 -2.53 19.61 -9.09
CA PRO A 46 -3.50 19.81 -8.02
C PRO A 46 -4.76 20.45 -8.60
N ILE A 47 -5.93 19.86 -8.36
CA ILE A 47 -7.22 20.35 -8.88
C ILE A 47 -8.10 20.97 -7.79
N GLY A 48 -7.74 20.78 -6.52
CA GLY A 48 -8.45 21.36 -5.39
C GLY A 48 -7.69 21.13 -4.09
N TYR A 49 -7.83 22.07 -3.16
CA TYR A 49 -7.30 21.94 -1.80
C TYR A 49 -8.29 22.55 -0.80
N PHE A 50 -8.29 22.00 0.41
CA PHE A 50 -9.18 22.40 1.50
C PHE A 50 -8.40 22.42 2.81
N PHE A 51 -8.51 23.50 3.58
CA PHE A 51 -7.95 23.55 4.92
C PHE A 51 -8.94 22.94 5.89
N ILE A 52 -8.51 21.93 6.63
CA ILE A 52 -9.43 21.06 7.35
C ILE A 52 -8.98 20.90 8.81
N ASN A 53 -9.95 20.68 9.68
CA ASN A 53 -9.71 20.18 11.03
C ASN A 53 -10.62 18.97 11.19
N LYS A 54 -10.05 17.77 11.00
CA LYS A 54 -10.75 16.49 11.00
C LYS A 54 -11.99 16.46 10.08
N VAL A 55 -11.84 15.86 8.91
CA VAL A 55 -12.98 15.70 7.98
C VAL A 55 -13.70 14.39 8.21
N THR A 56 -15.03 14.47 8.33
CA THR A 56 -15.90 13.28 8.38
C THR A 56 -15.85 12.49 7.09
N ALA A 57 -16.20 11.20 7.14
CA ALA A 57 -16.25 10.36 5.95
C ALA A 57 -17.27 10.87 4.90
N ASP A 58 -18.37 11.51 5.33
CA ASP A 58 -19.39 12.08 4.45
C ASP A 58 -18.88 13.33 3.72
N GLN A 59 -18.21 14.24 4.43
CA GLN A 59 -17.59 15.41 3.81
C GLN A 59 -16.49 15.00 2.81
N LYS A 60 -15.64 14.01 3.15
CA LYS A 60 -14.62 13.50 2.21
C LYS A 60 -15.25 12.89 0.96
N LYS A 61 -16.33 12.12 1.14
CA LYS A 61 -17.10 11.56 0.02
C LYS A 61 -17.62 12.67 -0.88
N PHE A 62 -18.25 13.70 -0.31
CA PHE A 62 -18.80 14.83 -1.06
C PHE A 62 -17.72 15.58 -1.85
N LEU A 63 -16.59 15.92 -1.22
CA LEU A 63 -15.47 16.61 -1.88
C LEU A 63 -14.84 15.75 -2.99
N LEU A 64 -14.66 14.45 -2.75
CA LEU A 64 -14.11 13.53 -3.76
C LEU A 64 -15.06 13.35 -4.94
N THR A 65 -16.37 13.19 -4.69
CA THR A 65 -17.36 13.08 -5.77
C THR A 65 -17.36 14.35 -6.63
N GLN A 66 -17.39 15.54 -6.03
CA GLN A 66 -17.31 16.79 -6.80
C GLN A 66 -16.02 16.91 -7.61
N ALA A 67 -14.87 16.54 -7.01
CA ALA A 67 -13.59 16.57 -7.74
C ALA A 67 -13.60 15.63 -8.96
N ILE A 68 -14.24 14.47 -8.86
CA ILE A 68 -14.41 13.51 -9.96
C ILE A 68 -15.37 14.07 -11.03
N GLU A 69 -16.49 14.67 -10.63
CA GLU A 69 -17.47 15.26 -11.55
C GLU A 69 -16.85 16.42 -12.35
N LEU A 70 -16.11 17.31 -11.71
CA LEU A 70 -15.36 18.37 -12.38
C LEU A 70 -14.31 17.82 -13.35
N CYS A 71 -13.68 16.69 -13.03
CA CYS A 71 -12.79 16.01 -13.98
C CYS A 71 -13.56 15.53 -15.22
N PHE A 72 -14.76 14.98 -15.05
CA PHE A 72 -15.60 14.55 -16.18
C PHE A 72 -16.05 15.73 -17.04
N GLU A 73 -16.45 16.85 -16.43
CA GLU A 73 -16.81 18.08 -17.14
C GLU A 73 -15.63 18.65 -17.95
N ALA A 74 -14.41 18.53 -17.43
CA ALA A 74 -13.18 18.89 -18.13
C ALA A 74 -12.76 17.90 -19.24
N GLY A 75 -13.55 16.84 -19.49
CA GLY A 75 -13.28 15.82 -20.50
C GLY A 75 -12.27 14.74 -20.07
N LEU A 76 -11.94 14.66 -18.78
CA LEU A 76 -11.07 13.61 -18.24
C LEU A 76 -11.89 12.36 -17.89
N VAL A 77 -11.23 11.20 -17.89
CA VAL A 77 -11.83 9.94 -17.43
C VAL A 77 -11.06 9.44 -16.22
N VAL A 78 -11.67 9.54 -15.04
CA VAL A 78 -11.11 9.02 -13.79
C VAL A 78 -11.37 7.52 -13.70
N LYS A 79 -10.31 6.73 -13.50
CA LYS A 79 -10.37 5.26 -13.41
C LYS A 79 -9.97 4.69 -12.05
N ALA A 80 -9.21 5.46 -11.27
CA ALA A 80 -8.78 5.04 -9.95
C ALA A 80 -8.64 6.23 -9.02
N VAL A 81 -8.81 5.98 -7.73
CA VAL A 81 -8.56 6.93 -6.64
C VAL A 81 -7.67 6.26 -5.60
N THR A 82 -6.60 6.94 -5.20
CA THR A 82 -5.61 6.41 -4.25
C THR A 82 -5.54 7.26 -3.00
N PHE A 83 -5.49 6.62 -1.83
CA PHE A 83 -5.38 7.29 -0.54
C PHE A 83 -4.72 6.38 0.51
N ASP A 84 -4.39 6.91 1.68
CA ASP A 84 -3.79 6.13 2.77
C ASP A 84 -4.80 5.23 3.50
N GLY A 85 -4.31 4.32 4.36
CA GLY A 85 -5.14 3.42 5.15
C GLY A 85 -5.84 4.05 6.36
N CYS A 86 -6.03 5.38 6.39
CA CYS A 86 -6.66 6.05 7.52
C CYS A 86 -8.14 5.62 7.68
N PRO A 87 -8.64 5.37 8.91
CA PRO A 87 -10.02 4.93 9.15
C PRO A 87 -11.09 5.82 8.48
N ALA A 88 -10.86 7.13 8.43
CA ALA A 88 -11.78 8.07 7.78
C ALA A 88 -11.87 7.84 6.25
N ASN A 89 -10.75 7.50 5.59
CA ASN A 89 -10.72 7.22 4.16
C ASN A 89 -11.33 5.86 3.84
N ILE A 90 -11.12 4.86 4.69
CA ILE A 90 -11.77 3.55 4.60
C ILE A 90 -13.29 3.70 4.76
N ALA A 91 -13.75 4.51 5.72
CA ALA A 91 -15.17 4.80 5.91
C ALA A 91 -15.78 5.55 4.72
N MET A 92 -15.04 6.48 4.12
CA MET A 92 -15.44 7.17 2.89
C MET A 92 -15.64 6.17 1.74
N ALA A 93 -14.69 5.25 1.52
CA ALA A 93 -14.79 4.22 0.49
C ALA A 93 -16.04 3.34 0.65
N LYS A 94 -16.35 2.93 1.89
CA LYS A 94 -17.59 2.20 2.20
C LYS A 94 -18.84 3.02 1.86
N LYS A 95 -18.87 4.30 2.22
CA LYS A 95 -19.98 5.22 1.89
C LYS A 95 -20.12 5.52 0.40
N LEU A 96 -19.06 5.35 -0.40
CA LEU A 96 -19.11 5.41 -1.86
C LEU A 96 -19.69 4.14 -2.51
N GLY A 97 -19.85 3.06 -1.74
CA GLY A 97 -20.45 1.80 -2.21
C GLY A 97 -19.46 0.64 -2.41
N CYS A 98 -18.23 0.77 -1.90
CA CYS A 98 -17.27 -0.33 -1.80
C CYS A 98 -17.63 -1.25 -0.61
N ASP A 99 -17.39 -2.55 -0.76
CA ASP A 99 -17.41 -3.52 0.34
C ASP A 99 -15.97 -3.95 0.62
N LEU A 100 -15.49 -3.63 1.82
CA LEU A 100 -14.11 -3.92 2.24
C LEU A 100 -14.07 -5.07 3.24
N ASN A 101 -15.09 -5.94 3.22
CA ASN A 101 -15.07 -7.20 3.93
C ASN A 101 -14.05 -8.15 3.27
N PRO A 102 -13.08 -8.71 4.01
CA PRO A 102 -12.07 -9.61 3.45
C PRO A 102 -12.65 -10.78 2.64
N ASN A 103 -13.83 -11.29 3.01
CA ASN A 103 -14.46 -12.43 2.34
C ASN A 103 -15.16 -12.07 1.02
N ASN A 104 -15.51 -10.80 0.80
CA ASN A 104 -16.24 -10.34 -0.37
C ASN A 104 -15.82 -8.91 -0.74
N LEU A 105 -14.59 -8.75 -1.22
CA LEU A 105 -14.04 -7.45 -1.57
C LEU A 105 -14.70 -6.91 -2.84
N LYS A 106 -15.37 -5.77 -2.70
CA LYS A 106 -15.82 -4.91 -3.80
C LYS A 106 -15.07 -3.59 -3.71
N THR A 107 -14.04 -3.43 -4.55
CA THR A 107 -13.11 -2.30 -4.51
C THR A 107 -13.42 -1.21 -5.56
N VAL A 108 -14.62 -1.25 -6.12
CA VAL A 108 -15.06 -0.35 -7.20
C VAL A 108 -16.36 0.31 -6.79
N PHE A 109 -16.44 1.63 -7.01
CA PHE A 109 -17.65 2.43 -6.86
C PHE A 109 -18.00 3.12 -8.18
N LYS A 110 -19.18 3.76 -8.23
CA LYS A 110 -19.69 4.43 -9.43
C LYS A 110 -19.93 5.91 -9.18
N VAL A 111 -19.56 6.74 -10.15
CA VAL A 111 -19.92 8.18 -10.24
C VAL A 111 -20.37 8.43 -11.68
N GLN A 112 -21.58 8.97 -11.88
CA GLN A 112 -22.16 9.22 -13.22
C GLN A 112 -21.98 8.02 -14.18
N ASN A 113 -22.30 6.81 -13.71
CA ASN A 113 -22.13 5.53 -14.43
C ASN A 113 -20.70 5.10 -14.77
N ASN A 114 -19.68 5.88 -14.39
CA ASN A 114 -18.27 5.50 -14.54
C ASN A 114 -17.81 4.70 -13.33
N GLU A 115 -17.20 3.54 -13.59
CA GLU A 115 -16.60 2.68 -12.57
C GLU A 115 -15.19 3.13 -12.22
N ILE A 116 -14.96 3.30 -10.91
CA ILE A 116 -13.72 3.85 -10.36
C ILE A 116 -13.21 2.91 -9.28
N ALA A 117 -11.98 2.43 -9.44
CA ALA A 117 -11.33 1.56 -8.47
C ALA A 117 -10.69 2.36 -7.33
N ILE A 118 -10.69 1.81 -6.12
CA ILE A 118 -9.93 2.38 -5.01
C ILE A 118 -8.58 1.68 -4.84
N PHE A 119 -7.54 2.43 -4.50
CA PHE A 119 -6.26 1.89 -4.06
C PHE A 119 -5.92 2.47 -2.69
N LEU A 120 -5.46 1.60 -1.79
CA LEU A 120 -4.74 2.07 -0.61
C LEU A 120 -3.27 2.17 -1.00
N ASP A 121 -2.61 3.30 -0.75
CA ASP A 121 -1.21 3.51 -1.15
C ASP A 121 -0.34 2.27 -0.82
N PRO A 122 0.13 1.50 -1.82
CA PRO A 122 0.91 0.29 -1.61
C PRO A 122 2.16 0.53 -0.77
N ALA A 123 2.80 1.70 -0.92
CA ALA A 123 3.98 2.07 -0.15
C ALA A 123 3.63 2.26 1.34
N HIS A 124 2.47 2.82 1.62
CA HIS A 124 1.94 2.87 2.98
C HIS A 124 1.59 1.47 3.50
N MET A 125 0.94 0.63 2.69
CA MET A 125 0.52 -0.71 3.11
C MET A 125 1.71 -1.59 3.49
N ILE A 126 2.79 -1.57 2.70
CA ILE A 126 4.03 -2.31 3.00
C ILE A 126 4.67 -1.83 4.32
N LYS A 127 4.63 -0.53 4.64
CA LYS A 127 5.07 -0.05 5.95
C LYS A 127 4.25 -0.62 7.09
N LEU A 128 2.92 -0.70 6.92
CA LEU A 128 2.05 -1.28 7.94
C LEU A 128 2.31 -2.77 8.12
N VAL A 129 2.56 -3.52 7.04
CA VAL A 129 2.96 -4.93 7.13
C VAL A 129 4.28 -5.09 7.89
N ARG A 130 5.30 -4.26 7.61
CA ARG A 130 6.57 -4.25 8.39
C ARG A 130 6.30 -3.99 9.87
N ASN A 131 5.50 -2.97 10.19
CA ASN A 131 5.20 -2.62 11.58
C ASN A 131 4.47 -3.75 12.29
N SER A 132 3.54 -4.43 11.61
CA SER A 132 2.85 -5.61 12.16
C SER A 132 3.81 -6.77 12.36
N PHE A 133 4.75 -6.99 11.43
CA PHE A 133 5.71 -8.09 11.53
C PHE A 133 6.68 -7.92 12.70
N GLU A 134 7.20 -6.70 12.90
CA GLU A 134 8.03 -6.40 14.08
C GLU A 134 7.21 -6.52 15.38
N HIS A 135 5.95 -6.08 15.38
CA HIS A 135 5.12 -6.10 16.58
C HIS A 135 4.72 -7.52 17.02
N TYR A 136 4.25 -8.35 16.09
CA TYR A 136 3.78 -9.70 16.39
C TYR A 136 4.91 -10.73 16.46
N ARG A 137 6.07 -10.43 15.86
CA ARG A 137 7.31 -11.24 15.84
C ARG A 137 7.22 -12.58 15.11
N GLU A 138 6.05 -13.22 15.09
CA GLU A 138 5.84 -14.51 14.47
C GLU A 138 4.48 -14.58 13.77
N PHE A 139 4.51 -15.01 12.51
CA PHE A 139 3.33 -15.40 11.76
C PHE A 139 3.42 -16.88 11.40
N LYS A 140 2.29 -17.44 10.96
CA LYS A 140 2.25 -18.74 10.28
C LYS A 140 1.51 -18.61 8.95
N ASP A 141 2.02 -19.30 7.94
CA ASP A 141 1.31 -19.47 6.68
C ASP A 141 0.22 -20.56 6.79
N ALA A 142 -0.48 -20.80 5.68
CA ALA A 142 -1.54 -21.81 5.60
C ALA A 142 -1.03 -23.25 5.76
N GLU A 143 0.25 -23.49 5.51
CA GLU A 143 0.91 -24.79 5.67
C GLU A 143 1.44 -24.99 7.10
N GLY A 144 1.37 -23.96 7.95
CA GLY A 144 1.85 -24.00 9.31
C GLY A 144 3.33 -23.67 9.47
N ASN A 145 4.02 -23.25 8.40
CA ASN A 145 5.42 -22.86 8.47
C ASN A 145 5.57 -21.56 9.28
N ASN A 146 6.60 -21.50 10.12
CA ASN A 146 6.84 -20.33 10.95
C ASN A 146 7.52 -19.21 10.16
N ILE A 147 6.98 -18.00 10.29
CA ILE A 147 7.54 -16.79 9.72
C ILE A 147 7.97 -15.88 10.86
N LYS A 148 9.26 -15.82 11.14
CA LYS A 148 9.79 -15.19 12.35
C LYS A 148 10.60 -13.96 12.00
N TRP A 149 10.29 -12.84 12.66
CA TRP A 149 11.08 -11.62 12.60
C TRP A 149 12.53 -11.87 13.03
N ASN A 150 12.71 -12.78 14.00
CA ASN A 150 14.02 -13.21 14.50
C ASN A 150 14.95 -13.71 13.38
N HIS A 151 14.45 -14.31 12.29
CA HIS A 151 15.30 -14.74 11.18
C HIS A 151 15.99 -13.55 10.48
N ILE A 152 15.34 -12.38 10.46
CA ILE A 152 15.91 -11.14 9.89
C ILE A 152 16.97 -10.57 10.85
N GLU A 153 16.71 -10.61 12.15
CA GLU A 153 17.67 -10.19 13.18
C GLU A 153 18.92 -11.06 13.16
N MET A 154 18.75 -12.39 13.07
CA MET A 154 19.86 -13.33 12.94
C MET A 154 20.67 -13.10 11.67
N LEU A 155 20.02 -12.87 10.52
CA LEU A 155 20.73 -12.54 9.28
C LEU A 155 21.51 -11.23 9.44
N HIS A 156 20.93 -10.22 10.08
CA HIS A 156 21.64 -8.97 10.33
C HIS A 156 22.85 -9.20 11.24
N GLN A 157 22.67 -9.90 12.36
CA GLN A 157 23.74 -10.18 13.31
C GLN A 157 24.91 -10.92 12.65
N LEU A 158 24.61 -11.98 11.89
CA LEU A 158 25.63 -12.73 11.13
C LEU A 158 26.44 -11.81 10.19
N GLN A 159 25.78 -10.89 9.49
CA GLN A 159 26.48 -9.98 8.58
C GLN A 159 27.35 -8.94 9.32
N GLU A 160 26.93 -8.49 10.50
CA GLU A 160 27.73 -7.57 11.33
C GLU A 160 28.94 -8.30 11.94
N ASP A 161 28.76 -9.52 12.43
CA ASP A 161 29.82 -10.34 13.01
C ASP A 161 30.91 -10.68 11.99
N GLU A 162 30.49 -11.10 10.79
CA GLU A 162 31.39 -11.41 9.67
C GLU A 162 31.93 -10.16 8.95
N LYS A 163 31.40 -8.97 9.27
CA LYS A 163 31.67 -7.70 8.57
C LYS A 163 31.48 -7.79 7.05
N PHE A 164 30.58 -8.69 6.61
CA PHE A 164 30.32 -8.99 5.21
C PHE A 164 28.81 -9.12 4.96
N HIS A 165 28.32 -8.42 3.93
CA HIS A 165 26.91 -8.47 3.56
C HIS A 165 26.69 -9.36 2.34
N ALA A 166 25.68 -10.22 2.39
CA ALA A 166 25.27 -11.10 1.29
C ALA A 166 24.50 -10.31 0.21
N ALA A 167 25.16 -9.30 -0.39
CA ALA A 167 24.67 -8.44 -1.47
C ALA A 167 23.28 -7.80 -1.25
N ASN A 168 22.88 -7.61 0.02
CA ASN A 168 21.61 -6.97 0.38
C ASN A 168 21.82 -5.67 1.19
N LYS A 169 20.74 -4.90 1.30
CA LYS A 169 20.75 -3.57 1.94
C LYS A 169 20.29 -3.60 3.41
N LEU A 170 20.10 -4.78 4.01
CA LEU A 170 19.69 -4.91 5.40
C LEU A 170 20.77 -4.33 6.32
N ARG A 171 20.37 -3.41 7.20
CA ARG A 171 21.22 -2.68 8.17
C ARG A 171 20.43 -2.44 9.44
N SER A 172 21.08 -2.01 10.52
CA SER A 172 20.46 -1.79 11.82
C SER A 172 19.25 -0.84 11.75
N GLU A 173 19.24 0.14 10.84
CA GLU A 173 18.10 1.05 10.65
C GLU A 173 16.82 0.35 10.16
N HIS A 174 16.95 -0.83 9.54
CA HIS A 174 15.82 -1.65 9.09
C HIS A 174 15.15 -2.39 10.24
N LEU A 175 15.88 -2.71 11.30
CA LEU A 175 15.38 -3.37 12.50
C LEU A 175 14.94 -2.35 13.55
N PHE A 176 15.77 -1.33 13.79
CA PHE A 176 15.53 -0.26 14.75
C PHE A 176 14.88 0.95 14.07
N PHE A 177 13.87 0.69 13.23
CA PHE A 177 13.25 1.69 12.36
C PHE A 177 12.29 2.65 13.09
N LYS A 178 12.13 2.59 14.42
CA LYS A 178 11.14 3.40 15.16
C LYS A 178 11.28 4.91 14.92
N LYS A 179 12.52 5.42 14.87
CA LYS A 179 12.82 6.84 14.52
C LYS A 179 12.56 7.15 13.04
N ASN A 180 12.48 6.13 12.19
CA ASN A 180 12.34 6.21 10.74
C ASN A 180 11.07 5.48 10.25
N ILE A 181 10.03 5.40 11.08
CA ILE A 181 8.87 4.52 10.84
C ILE A 181 8.16 4.86 9.52
N MET A 182 8.22 6.13 9.11
CA MET A 182 7.60 6.60 7.87
C MET A 182 8.42 6.32 6.60
N LYS A 183 9.70 5.94 6.71
CA LYS A 183 10.59 5.68 5.55
C LYS A 183 10.22 4.37 4.85
N VAL A 184 9.52 4.48 3.73
CA VAL A 184 9.12 3.35 2.85
C VAL A 184 10.33 2.56 2.36
N LYS A 185 11.44 3.26 2.06
CA LYS A 185 12.69 2.65 1.61
C LYS A 185 13.18 1.54 2.54
N LEU A 186 13.09 1.73 3.86
CA LEU A 186 13.52 0.72 4.83
C LEU A 186 12.58 -0.50 4.82
N ALA A 187 11.27 -0.30 4.66
CA ALA A 187 10.33 -1.42 4.58
C ALA A 187 10.54 -2.25 3.30
N THR A 188 10.65 -1.58 2.16
CA THR A 188 10.84 -2.25 0.85
C THR A 188 12.19 -2.96 0.75
N GLN A 189 13.24 -2.42 1.36
CA GLN A 189 14.56 -3.08 1.41
C GLN A 189 14.56 -4.31 2.33
N LEU A 190 13.86 -4.24 3.46
CA LEU A 190 13.69 -5.38 4.38
C LEU A 190 12.96 -6.54 3.70
N PHE A 191 11.88 -6.25 2.97
CA PHE A 191 11.12 -7.25 2.21
C PHE A 191 11.73 -7.58 0.84
N SER A 192 12.99 -7.22 0.57
CA SER A 192 13.54 -7.39 -0.78
C SER A 192 13.89 -8.85 -1.10
N ARG A 193 13.85 -9.18 -2.40
CA ARG A 193 14.34 -10.46 -2.92
C ARG A 193 15.77 -10.81 -2.46
N SER A 194 16.65 -9.82 -2.36
CA SER A 194 18.03 -10.03 -1.90
C SER A 194 18.14 -10.52 -0.45
N VAL A 195 17.25 -10.08 0.43
CA VAL A 195 17.20 -10.56 1.83
C VAL A 195 16.65 -11.99 1.88
N SER A 196 15.62 -12.29 1.08
CA SER A 196 15.10 -13.66 0.94
C SER A 196 16.18 -14.65 0.46
N ILE A 197 16.93 -14.28 -0.59
CA ILE A 197 18.04 -15.10 -1.12
C ILE A 197 19.14 -15.27 -0.06
N ALA A 198 19.48 -14.21 0.68
CA ALA A 198 20.49 -14.30 1.73
C ALA A 198 20.10 -15.29 2.85
N LEU A 199 18.82 -15.31 3.26
CA LEU A 199 18.32 -16.33 4.20
C LEU A 199 18.46 -17.75 3.63
N GLN A 200 18.05 -17.95 2.38
CA GLN A 200 18.18 -19.25 1.71
C GLN A 200 19.64 -19.67 1.52
N PHE A 201 20.55 -18.73 1.26
CA PHE A 201 21.98 -19.00 1.16
C PHE A 201 22.55 -19.49 2.49
N CYS A 202 22.17 -18.86 3.61
CA CYS A 202 22.58 -19.29 4.95
C CYS A 202 22.11 -20.72 5.26
N LYS A 203 20.90 -21.08 4.82
CA LYS A 203 20.35 -22.43 4.99
C LYS A 203 20.99 -23.46 4.06
N ASN A 204 20.97 -23.21 2.76
CA ASN A 204 21.25 -24.23 1.74
C ASN A 204 22.74 -24.37 1.44
N THR A 205 23.47 -23.25 1.42
CA THR A 205 24.88 -23.22 1.06
C THR A 205 25.78 -23.26 2.29
N LEU A 206 25.55 -22.37 3.26
CA LEU A 206 26.36 -22.31 4.48
C LEU A 206 25.94 -23.37 5.52
N LYS A 207 24.71 -23.91 5.42
CA LYS A 207 24.16 -24.94 6.31
C LYS A 207 24.24 -24.58 7.80
N ILE A 208 24.05 -23.30 8.12
CA ILE A 208 24.09 -22.83 9.50
C ILE A 208 22.87 -23.36 10.25
N ALA A 209 23.09 -24.03 11.40
CA ALA A 209 22.06 -24.72 12.16
C ALA A 209 20.87 -23.81 12.56
N GLN A 210 21.15 -22.54 12.86
CA GLN A 210 20.11 -21.59 13.27
C GLN A 210 19.16 -21.22 12.12
N PHE A 211 19.56 -21.39 10.85
CA PHE A 211 18.78 -21.01 9.67
C PHE A 211 17.97 -22.17 9.06
N GLN A 212 17.77 -23.30 9.77
CA GLN A 212 17.07 -24.45 9.16
C GLN A 212 15.57 -24.20 8.92
N GLU A 213 14.91 -23.42 9.78
CA GLU A 213 13.46 -23.15 9.71
C GLU A 213 13.11 -21.79 9.04
N ILE A 214 13.88 -21.34 8.04
CA ILE A 214 13.72 -19.99 7.47
C ILE A 214 12.80 -19.90 6.25
N ASP A 215 12.36 -21.02 5.68
CA ASP A 215 11.69 -21.05 4.36
C ASP A 215 10.40 -20.22 4.37
N GLY A 216 9.57 -20.36 5.40
CA GLY A 216 8.35 -19.56 5.54
C GLY A 216 8.66 -18.06 5.52
N THR A 217 9.73 -17.63 6.20
CA THR A 217 10.14 -16.23 6.20
C THR A 217 10.67 -15.80 4.84
N ALA A 218 11.60 -16.55 4.24
CA ALA A 218 12.14 -16.24 2.93
C ALA A 218 11.05 -16.15 1.85
N ASN A 219 10.07 -17.05 1.89
CA ASN A 219 8.92 -17.07 1.00
C ASN A 219 8.02 -15.85 1.20
N MET A 220 7.73 -15.47 2.45
CA MET A 220 6.97 -14.25 2.74
C MET A 220 7.68 -12.98 2.24
N LEU A 221 8.99 -12.86 2.45
CA LEU A 221 9.76 -11.71 1.96
C LEU A 221 9.68 -11.64 0.42
N LEU A 222 9.88 -12.76 -0.26
CA LEU A 222 9.80 -12.82 -1.73
C LEU A 222 8.40 -12.48 -2.24
N LEU A 223 7.36 -12.97 -1.57
CA LEU A 223 5.97 -12.70 -1.92
C LEU A 223 5.64 -11.20 -1.82
N LEU A 224 6.07 -10.54 -0.74
CA LEU A 224 5.88 -9.11 -0.56
C LEU A 224 6.73 -8.27 -1.53
N ASN A 225 7.96 -8.70 -1.84
CA ASN A 225 8.77 -8.08 -2.91
C ASN A 225 8.01 -8.08 -4.23
N ASP A 226 7.58 -9.28 -4.65
CA ASP A 226 6.95 -9.49 -5.95
C ASP A 226 5.64 -8.73 -6.07
N LEU A 227 4.81 -8.74 -5.02
CA LEU A 227 3.58 -7.95 -4.98
C LEU A 227 3.86 -6.45 -5.09
N PHE A 228 4.83 -5.94 -4.33
CA PHE A 228 5.17 -4.52 -4.37
C PHE A 228 5.78 -4.11 -5.72
N ASP A 229 6.58 -4.96 -6.36
CA ASP A 229 7.11 -4.70 -7.70
C ASP A 229 6.00 -4.60 -8.76
N ILE A 230 4.93 -5.41 -8.64
CA ILE A 230 3.75 -5.29 -9.51
C ILE A 230 3.02 -3.96 -9.26
N LEU A 231 2.76 -3.64 -7.99
CA LEU A 231 2.03 -2.44 -7.57
C LEU A 231 2.83 -1.13 -7.71
N ASP A 232 4.15 -1.20 -7.96
CA ASP A 232 5.05 -0.09 -8.32
C ASP A 232 5.66 -0.28 -9.74
N SER A 233 4.93 -0.98 -10.62
CA SER A 233 5.44 -1.32 -11.96
C SER A 233 5.62 -0.11 -12.87
N LYS A 234 6.65 -0.19 -13.72
CA LYS A 234 7.12 0.88 -14.63
C LYS A 234 7.17 0.37 -16.07
N VAL A 235 7.01 1.29 -17.02
CA VAL A 235 7.02 0.98 -18.47
C VAL A 235 8.26 0.18 -18.87
N HIS A 236 9.44 0.63 -18.44
CA HIS A 236 10.73 -0.02 -18.71
C HIS A 236 11.21 -0.90 -17.54
N GLY A 237 10.28 -1.38 -16.70
CA GLY A 237 10.61 -2.35 -15.66
C GLY A 237 10.87 -3.74 -16.22
N TYR A 238 11.53 -4.59 -15.45
CA TYR A 238 11.83 -5.98 -15.79
C TYR A 238 11.03 -6.95 -14.92
N GLY A 239 10.73 -8.13 -15.46
CA GLY A 239 9.97 -9.16 -14.76
C GLY A 239 8.63 -8.63 -14.25
N LEU A 240 8.32 -8.86 -12.97
CA LEU A 240 7.10 -8.41 -12.31
C LEU A 240 7.03 -6.88 -12.13
N LYS A 241 8.14 -6.16 -12.28
CA LYS A 241 8.18 -4.69 -12.25
C LYS A 241 7.84 -4.05 -13.60
N ARG A 242 7.72 -4.85 -14.67
CA ARG A 242 7.27 -4.36 -15.98
C ARG A 242 5.80 -3.98 -15.89
N ALA A 243 5.42 -2.89 -16.55
CA ALA A 243 4.03 -2.46 -16.66
C ALA A 243 3.13 -3.62 -17.15
N LEU A 244 1.94 -3.73 -16.55
CA LEU A 244 0.96 -4.77 -16.86
C LEU A 244 0.39 -4.52 -18.26
N ASN A 245 0.45 -5.51 -19.12
CA ASN A 245 -0.05 -5.48 -20.49
C ASN A 245 -0.66 -6.85 -20.86
N ALA A 246 -1.16 -7.00 -22.08
CA ALA A 246 -1.79 -8.24 -22.51
C ALA A 246 -0.81 -9.45 -22.48
N GLU A 247 0.46 -9.24 -22.85
CA GLU A 247 1.48 -10.30 -22.95
C GLU A 247 1.83 -10.90 -21.58
N ASN A 248 2.03 -10.07 -20.56
CA ASN A 248 2.45 -10.51 -19.23
C ASN A 248 1.28 -10.74 -18.26
N SER A 249 0.05 -10.50 -18.70
CA SER A 249 -1.15 -10.53 -17.85
C SER A 249 -1.33 -11.84 -17.10
N GLN A 250 -1.17 -12.98 -17.77
CA GLN A 250 -1.36 -14.29 -17.15
C GLN A 250 -0.41 -14.51 -15.97
N VAL A 251 0.86 -14.11 -16.11
CA VAL A 251 1.88 -14.25 -15.07
C VAL A 251 1.60 -13.27 -13.91
N VAL A 252 1.26 -12.03 -14.23
CA VAL A 252 1.01 -11.00 -13.20
C VAL A 252 -0.28 -11.31 -12.42
N LEU A 253 -1.38 -11.65 -13.09
CA LEU A 253 -2.66 -11.92 -12.44
C LEU A 253 -2.61 -13.20 -11.59
N SER A 254 -1.93 -14.25 -12.06
CA SER A 254 -1.73 -15.47 -11.26
C SER A 254 -0.88 -15.19 -10.01
N LYS A 255 0.17 -14.35 -10.14
CA LYS A 255 0.97 -13.93 -8.99
C LYS A 255 0.16 -13.07 -8.01
N LEU A 256 -0.67 -12.15 -8.50
CA LEU A 256 -1.57 -11.36 -7.66
C LEU A 256 -2.54 -12.25 -6.87
N GLU A 257 -3.13 -13.26 -7.50
CA GLU A 257 -4.04 -14.20 -6.81
C GLU A 257 -3.33 -15.04 -5.76
N MET A 258 -2.12 -15.54 -6.07
CA MET A 258 -1.27 -16.23 -5.12
C MET A 258 -0.96 -15.33 -3.91
N CYS A 259 -0.53 -14.09 -4.14
CA CYS A 259 -0.26 -13.13 -3.07
C CYS A 259 -1.50 -12.88 -2.19
N LYS A 260 -2.66 -12.69 -2.81
CA LYS A 260 -3.93 -12.50 -2.09
C LYS A 260 -4.24 -13.71 -1.20
N SER A 261 -4.16 -14.92 -1.76
CA SER A 261 -4.42 -16.16 -1.03
C SER A 261 -3.53 -16.29 0.21
N VAL A 262 -2.23 -16.04 0.07
CA VAL A 262 -1.31 -16.09 1.22
C VAL A 262 -1.65 -15.02 2.25
N LEU A 263 -1.78 -13.76 1.84
CA LEU A 263 -2.06 -12.64 2.76
C LEU A 263 -3.35 -12.82 3.56
N MET A 264 -4.37 -13.42 2.95
CA MET A 264 -5.66 -13.72 3.59
C MET A 264 -5.59 -14.83 4.65
N ASN A 265 -4.63 -15.76 4.51
CA ASN A 265 -4.49 -16.94 5.36
C ASN A 265 -3.34 -16.85 6.36
N LEU A 266 -2.52 -15.80 6.31
CA LEU A 266 -1.50 -15.56 7.34
C LEU A 266 -2.16 -15.42 8.71
N THR A 267 -1.60 -16.10 9.70
CA THR A 267 -2.07 -16.07 11.09
C THR A 267 -0.98 -15.61 12.03
N THR A 268 -1.39 -15.15 13.21
CA THR A 268 -0.52 -14.83 14.35
C THR A 268 -1.15 -15.37 15.63
N ASN A 269 -0.35 -15.54 16.67
CA ASN A 269 -0.87 -15.83 18.00
C ASN A 269 -1.24 -14.52 18.72
N LEU A 270 -2.48 -14.42 19.18
CA LEU A 270 -2.97 -13.31 19.99
C LEU A 270 -3.73 -13.86 21.20
N LYS A 271 -3.29 -13.54 22.42
CA LYS A 271 -3.88 -14.04 23.67
C LYS A 271 -4.05 -15.57 23.68
N ASN A 272 -3.00 -16.30 23.27
CA ASN A 272 -2.96 -17.76 23.16
C ASN A 272 -3.97 -18.38 22.17
N LYS A 273 -4.50 -17.60 21.22
CA LYS A 273 -5.33 -18.09 20.12
C LYS A 273 -4.69 -17.73 18.79
N GLN A 274 -4.74 -18.67 17.85
CA GLN A 274 -4.34 -18.40 16.47
C GLN A 274 -5.45 -17.60 15.77
N VAL A 275 -5.08 -16.45 15.21
CA VAL A 275 -6.03 -15.53 14.55
C VAL A 275 -5.42 -15.09 13.22
N ARG A 276 -6.23 -14.93 12.17
CA ARG A 276 -5.75 -14.39 10.88
C ARG A 276 -5.29 -12.95 11.04
N LEU A 277 -4.23 -12.55 10.35
CA LEU A 277 -3.70 -11.17 10.42
C LEU A 277 -4.73 -10.13 9.98
N ILE A 278 -5.58 -10.49 9.01
CA ILE A 278 -6.69 -9.66 8.54
C ILE A 278 -7.80 -9.43 9.59
N ASP A 279 -7.84 -10.22 10.66
CA ASP A 279 -8.80 -10.09 11.76
C ASP A 279 -8.17 -9.44 13.02
N THR A 280 -6.88 -9.09 12.96
CA THR A 280 -6.19 -8.43 14.08
C THR A 280 -6.41 -6.92 14.08
N PRO A 281 -6.13 -6.19 15.18
CA PRO A 281 -6.17 -4.73 15.18
C PRO A 281 -5.20 -4.06 14.18
N ARG A 282 -4.17 -4.78 13.68
CA ARG A 282 -3.19 -4.26 12.71
C ARG A 282 -3.40 -4.85 11.30
N PHE A 283 -4.65 -5.12 10.95
CA PHE A 283 -5.05 -5.73 9.67
C PHE A 283 -4.84 -4.83 8.44
N THR A 284 -4.83 -3.49 8.61
CA THR A 284 -4.91 -2.53 7.50
C THR A 284 -3.88 -2.76 6.41
N GLY A 285 -2.62 -3.07 6.76
CA GLY A 285 -1.58 -3.33 5.77
C GLY A 285 -1.87 -4.55 4.89
N PHE A 286 -2.35 -5.65 5.50
CA PHE A 286 -2.66 -6.89 4.80
C PHE A 286 -3.92 -6.74 3.94
N LEU A 287 -5.01 -6.26 4.54
CA LEU A 287 -6.26 -6.04 3.83
C LEU A 287 -6.10 -5.01 2.70
N GLY A 288 -5.32 -3.96 2.93
CA GLY A 288 -5.07 -2.93 1.92
C GLY A 288 -4.31 -3.43 0.70
N LEU A 289 -3.35 -4.33 0.89
CA LEU A 289 -2.71 -5.02 -0.23
C LEU A 289 -3.71 -5.91 -1.00
N CYS A 290 -4.60 -6.62 -0.31
CA CYS A 290 -5.68 -7.38 -0.95
C CYS A 290 -6.65 -6.49 -1.74
N ILE A 291 -6.97 -5.30 -1.22
CA ILE A 291 -7.77 -4.28 -1.94
C ILE A 291 -7.05 -3.84 -3.22
N CYS A 292 -5.76 -3.55 -3.14
CA CYS A 292 -4.96 -3.17 -4.32
C CYS A 292 -4.92 -4.27 -5.37
N ILE A 293 -4.85 -5.53 -4.95
CA ILE A 293 -4.87 -6.69 -5.85
C ILE A 293 -6.19 -6.74 -6.64
N GLU A 294 -7.34 -6.63 -5.96
CA GLU A 294 -8.64 -6.66 -6.64
C GLU A 294 -8.85 -5.46 -7.56
N SER A 295 -8.43 -4.27 -7.13
CA SER A 295 -8.47 -3.07 -7.97
C SER A 295 -7.54 -3.17 -9.18
N ALA A 296 -6.36 -3.77 -9.05
CA ALA A 296 -5.45 -4.02 -10.17
C ALA A 296 -6.07 -4.99 -11.20
N LYS A 297 -6.72 -6.07 -10.73
CA LYS A 297 -7.46 -7.02 -11.56
C LYS A 297 -8.61 -6.33 -12.31
N PHE A 298 -9.36 -5.46 -11.62
CA PHE A 298 -10.42 -4.66 -12.24
C PHE A 298 -9.86 -3.76 -13.34
N LEU A 299 -8.81 -2.97 -13.06
CA LEU A 299 -8.24 -2.05 -14.05
C LEU A 299 -7.70 -2.79 -15.28
N PHE A 300 -7.11 -3.98 -15.09
CA PHE A 300 -6.70 -4.82 -16.20
C PHE A 300 -7.89 -5.17 -17.11
N ASN A 301 -8.99 -5.65 -16.53
CA ASN A 301 -10.18 -6.01 -17.29
C ASN A 301 -10.81 -4.77 -17.97
N ASP A 302 -10.90 -3.65 -17.27
CA ASP A 302 -11.54 -2.44 -17.77
C ASP A 302 -10.72 -1.74 -18.87
N LEU A 303 -9.39 -1.72 -18.76
CA LEU A 303 -8.52 -0.90 -19.61
C LEU A 303 -7.71 -1.72 -20.63
N ILE A 304 -7.12 -2.85 -20.23
CA ILE A 304 -6.26 -3.65 -21.12
C ILE A 304 -7.09 -4.62 -21.94
N LYS A 305 -7.95 -5.42 -21.29
CA LYS A 305 -8.76 -6.43 -21.96
C LYS A 305 -9.73 -5.82 -22.97
N ASN A 306 -10.27 -4.64 -22.65
CA ASN A 306 -11.11 -3.84 -23.54
C ASN A 306 -10.32 -2.96 -24.52
N GLN A 307 -8.99 -3.14 -24.62
CA GLN A 307 -8.09 -2.44 -25.55
C GLN A 307 -8.15 -0.91 -25.48
N ARG A 308 -8.51 -0.33 -24.32
CA ARG A 308 -8.55 1.12 -24.11
C ARG A 308 -7.17 1.72 -23.94
N VAL A 309 -6.24 0.95 -23.36
CA VAL A 309 -4.84 1.33 -23.21
C VAL A 309 -3.93 0.11 -23.44
N PRO A 310 -2.68 0.30 -23.91
CA PRO A 310 -1.77 -0.81 -24.20
C PRO A 310 -1.14 -1.43 -22.94
N TYR A 311 -0.99 -0.63 -21.87
CA TYR A 311 -0.39 -1.07 -20.60
C TYR A 311 -0.85 -0.19 -19.43
N ILE A 312 -0.75 -0.72 -18.20
CA ILE A 312 -0.94 -0.01 -16.94
C ILE A 312 0.38 0.02 -16.18
N SER A 313 0.80 1.21 -15.77
CA SER A 313 1.97 1.40 -14.93
C SER A 313 1.52 1.80 -13.52
N PHE A 314 1.60 0.86 -12.57
CA PHE A 314 1.02 1.08 -11.24
C PHE A 314 1.74 2.14 -10.41
N HIS A 315 3.01 2.48 -10.72
CA HIS A 315 3.70 3.62 -10.08
C HIS A 315 3.02 5.00 -10.33
N ARG A 316 2.09 5.09 -11.30
CA ARG A 316 1.27 6.30 -11.55
C ARG A 316 -0.03 6.31 -10.74
N ILE A 317 -0.42 5.15 -10.23
CA ILE A 317 -1.62 4.95 -9.40
C ILE A 317 -1.23 5.05 -7.92
N SER A 318 -0.04 4.61 -7.53
CA SER A 318 0.54 4.78 -6.18
C SER A 318 1.10 6.17 -5.92
#